data_AF-A0A6N7IK26-F1
#
_entry.id   AF-A0A6N7IK26-F1
#
_cell.length_a   1.000
_cell.length_b   1.000
_cell.length_c   1.000
_cell.angle_alpha   90.00
_cell.angle_beta   90.00
_cell.angle_gamma   90.00
#
_symmetry.space_group_name_H-M   'P 1'
#
loop_
_entity.id
_entity.type
_entity.pdbx_description
1 polymer ?
#
loop_
_entity_poly.entity_id
_entity_poly.type
_entity_poly.pdbx_seq_one_letter_code
_entity_poly.pdbx_strand_id
1 'polypeptide(L)' 'MPLFSDTESAAPERAAPATVGMVVDELISAAREGRVVYLTGPDDDDAVAVVPVEVAKAGLAALGRGDDDSVTHQI' A
#
# COMPACT_ATOMS: atom_id res chain seq x y z
N MET A 1 -14.95 12.77 -29.58
CA MET A 1 -14.92 11.74 -28.52
C MET A 1 -13.46 11.42 -28.28
N PRO A 2 -12.82 11.88 -27.19
CA PRO A 2 -11.41 11.63 -26.97
C PRO A 2 -11.18 10.18 -26.50
N LEU A 3 -9.99 9.71 -26.85
CA LEU A 3 -9.45 8.37 -26.73
C LEU A 3 -9.25 8.01 -25.26
N PHE A 4 -9.75 6.85 -24.82
CA PHE A 4 -9.27 6.24 -23.58
C PHE A 4 -7.81 5.88 -23.83
N SER A 5 -6.90 6.67 -23.26
CA SER A 5 -5.50 6.30 -23.19
C SER A 5 -5.44 5.04 -22.33
N ASP A 6 -5.17 3.90 -22.98
CA ASP A 6 -4.56 2.76 -22.33
C ASP A 6 -3.30 3.28 -21.63
N THR A 7 -3.41 3.62 -20.34
CA THR A 7 -2.29 3.54 -19.42
C THR A 7 -2.05 2.06 -19.16
N GLU A 8 -1.66 1.33 -20.21
CA GLU A 8 -0.84 0.15 -20.06
C GLU A 8 0.48 0.68 -19.51
N SER A 9 0.52 0.82 -18.19
CA SER A 9 1.74 1.10 -17.45
C SER A 9 2.61 -0.13 -17.65
N ALA A 10 3.34 -0.16 -18.76
CA ALA A 10 4.32 -1.19 -19.04
C ALA A 10 5.15 -1.38 -17.77
N ALA A 11 5.03 -2.56 -17.16
CA ALA A 11 5.83 -2.92 -16.02
C ALA A 11 7.30 -2.70 -16.43
N PRO A 12 8.09 -1.93 -15.67
CA PRO A 12 9.41 -1.51 -16.11
C PRO A 12 10.23 -2.74 -16.51
N GLU A 13 10.71 -2.76 -17.77
CA GLU A 13 11.52 -3.85 -18.32
C GLU A 13 12.71 -4.12 -17.39
N ARG A 14 12.62 -5.23 -16.65
CA ARG A 14 13.52 -5.67 -15.57
C ARG A 14 13.72 -4.62 -14.47
N ALA A 15 13.01 -4.81 -13.37
CA ALA A 15 13.42 -4.27 -12.09
C ALA A 15 14.92 -4.59 -11.87
N ALA A 16 15.73 -3.54 -11.72
CA ALA A 16 17.15 -3.72 -11.42
C ALA A 16 17.28 -4.53 -10.12
N PRO A 17 18.30 -5.40 -10.00
CA PRO A 17 18.49 -6.18 -8.79
C PRO A 17 18.68 -5.24 -7.59
N ALA A 18 17.65 -5.17 -6.74
CA ALA A 18 17.68 -4.42 -5.51
C ALA A 18 17.98 -5.38 -4.34
N THR A 19 18.83 -4.95 -3.41
CA THR A 19 19.00 -5.66 -2.16
C THR A 19 17.81 -5.37 -1.24
N VAL A 20 17.53 -6.30 -0.34
CA VAL A 20 16.47 -6.13 0.67
C VAL A 20 16.64 -4.82 1.46
N GLY A 21 17.88 -4.44 1.79
CA GLY A 21 18.16 -3.18 2.51
C GLY A 21 17.73 -1.94 1.73
N MET A 22 18.01 -1.88 0.42
CA MET A 22 17.59 -0.75 -0.42
C MET A 22 16.07 -0.64 -0.53
N VAL A 23 15.37 -1.78 -0.62
CA VAL A 23 13.90 -1.80 -0.64
C VAL A 23 13.34 -1.30 0.69
N VAL A 24 13.89 -1.75 1.82
CA VAL A 24 13.45 -1.31 3.15
C VAL A 24 13.67 0.19 3.35
N ASP A 25 14.82 0.72 2.94
CA ASP A 25 15.11 2.16 3.06
C ASP A 25 14.14 3.02 2.23
N GLU A 26 13.85 2.60 0.99
CA GLU A 26 12.87 3.30 0.14
C GLU A 26 11.45 3.24 0.74
N LEU A 27 11.04 2.09 1.27
CA LEU A 27 9.75 1.95 1.95
C LEU A 27 9.65 2.87 3.17
N ILE A 28 10.73 3.01 3.95
CA ILE A 28 10.79 3.94 5.08
C ILE A 28 10.68 5.39 4.60
N SER A 29 11.38 5.77 3.53
CA SER A 29 11.29 7.13 2.97
C SER A 29 9.88 7.43 2.47
N ALA A 30 9.32 6.51 1.68
CA ALA A 30 7.96 6.62 1.16
C ALA A 30 6.92 6.76 2.29
N ALA A 31 7.03 5.95 3.34
CA ALA A 31 6.14 6.04 4.49
C ALA A 31 6.25 7.38 5.22
N ARG A 32 7.46 7.94 5.37
CA ARG A 32 7.67 9.28 5.97
C ARG A 32 7.06 10.40 5.13
N GLU A 33 7.04 10.22 3.83
CA GLU A 33 6.41 11.16 2.88
C GLU A 33 4.88 10.96 2.78
N GLY A 34 4.32 10.01 3.54
CA GLY A 34 2.88 9.69 3.51
C GLY A 34 2.46 8.90 2.26
N ARG A 35 3.41 8.34 1.50
CA ARG A 35 3.14 7.55 0.30
C ARG A 35 2.76 6.12 0.67
N VAL A 36 1.88 5.53 -0.13
CA VAL A 36 1.53 4.10 -0.11
C VAL A 36 2.30 3.40 -1.21
N VAL A 37 2.96 2.29 -0.88
CA VAL A 37 3.74 1.50 -1.85
C VAL A 37 3.13 0.13 -2.00
N TYR A 38 2.93 -0.32 -3.24
CA TYR A 38 2.46 -1.67 -3.56
C TYR A 38 3.64 -2.52 -4.03
N LEU A 39 3.80 -3.68 -3.40
CA LEU A 39 4.78 -4.69 -3.77
C LEU A 39 4.04 -5.84 -4.45
N THR A 40 4.49 -6.21 -5.64
CA THR A 40 3.95 -7.33 -6.41
C THR A 40 5.11 -8.22 -6.84
N GLY A 41 4.95 -9.54 -6.72
CA GLY A 41 5.86 -10.48 -7.36
C GLY A 41 5.60 -10.53 -8.88
N PRO A 42 6.60 -10.87 -9.70
CA PRO A 42 6.32 -11.28 -11.06
C PRO A 42 5.43 -12.54 -11.00
N ASP A 43 4.28 -12.49 -11.66
CA ASP A 43 3.27 -13.55 -11.72
C ASP A 43 2.43 -13.79 -10.45
N ASP A 44 2.52 -12.91 -9.44
CA ASP A 44 1.62 -12.94 -8.29
C ASP A 44 0.36 -12.09 -8.56
N ASP A 45 -0.82 -12.68 -8.36
CA ASP A 45 -2.10 -11.96 -8.37
C ASP A 45 -2.30 -11.12 -7.08
N ASP A 46 -1.53 -11.41 -6.04
CA ASP A 46 -1.60 -10.75 -4.74
C ASP A 46 -0.63 -9.56 -4.66
N ALA A 47 -1.15 -8.41 -4.26
CA ALA A 47 -0.36 -7.21 -3.99
C ALA A 47 -0.27 -6.94 -2.48
N VAL A 48 0.94 -6.71 -1.98
CA VAL A 48 1.16 -6.28 -0.60
C VAL A 48 1.29 -4.77 -0.56
N ALA A 49 0.40 -4.10 0.17
CA ALA A 49 0.48 -2.65 0.38
C ALA A 49 1.25 -2.34 1.67
N VAL A 50 2.29 -1.51 1.55
CA VAL A 50 3.00 -0.90 2.67
C VAL A 50 2.50 0.53 2.82
N VAL A 51 1.90 0.81 3.98
CA VAL A 51 1.21 2.08 4.26
C VAL A 51 1.64 2.64 5.61
N PRO A 52 1.65 3.98 5.80
CA PRO A 52 1.76 4.57 7.12
C PRO A 52 0.59 4.11 8.02
N VAL A 53 0.88 3.80 9.27
CA VAL A 53 -0.11 3.28 10.24
C VAL A 53 -1.33 4.19 10.36
N GLU A 54 -1.13 5.50 10.39
CA GLU A 54 -2.22 6.47 10.52
C GLU A 54 -3.13 6.48 9.30
N VAL A 55 -2.58 6.25 8.10
CA VAL A 55 -3.35 6.11 6.85
C VAL A 55 -4.16 4.81 6.88
N ALA A 56 -3.57 3.70 7.33
CA ALA A 56 -4.28 2.44 7.50
C ALA A 56 -5.46 2.57 8.47
N LYS A 57 -5.23 3.17 9.64
CA LYS A 57 -6.27 3.42 10.65
C LYS A 57 -7.40 4.29 10.12
N ALA A 58 -7.06 5.39 9.43
CA ALA A 58 -8.06 6.26 8.83
C ALA A 58 -8.89 5.54 7.76
N GLY A 59 -8.26 4.73 6.90
CA GLY A 59 -8.96 3.91 5.92
C GLY A 59 -9.88 2.87 6.55
N LEU A 60 -9.41 2.17 7.59
CA LEU A 60 -10.19 1.22 8.37
C LEU A 60 -11.40 1.90 9.03
N ALA A 61 -11.22 3.06 9.65
CA ALA A 61 -12.29 3.85 10.23
C ALA A 61 -13.33 4.28 9.17
N ALA A 62 -12.89 4.71 7.99
CA ALA A 62 -13.78 5.04 6.88
C ALA A 62 -14.59 3.85 6.36
N LEU A 63 -14.06 2.62 6.50
CA LEU A 63 -14.76 1.37 6.20
C LEU A 63 -15.67 0.89 7.34
N GLY A 64 -15.84 1.69 8.41
CA GLY A 64 -16.63 1.31 9.58
C GLY A 64 -15.97 0.23 10.44
N ARG A 65 -14.66 0.03 10.27
CA ARG A 65 -13.84 -0.96 10.96
C ARG A 65 -12.74 -0.25 11.76
N GLY A 66 -13.08 0.83 12.44
CA GLY A 66 -12.23 1.42 13.48
C GLY A 66 -12.42 0.65 14.78
N ASP A 67 -11.38 0.56 15.61
CA ASP A 67 -11.38 -0.17 16.89
C ASP A 67 -12.66 0.11 17.69
N ASP A 68 -13.62 -0.79 17.57
CA ASP A 68 -14.79 -0.85 18.41
C ASP A 68 -14.34 -1.49 19.72
N ASP A 69 -13.60 -0.71 20.53
CA ASP A 69 -13.39 -0.98 21.95
C ASP A 69 -14.68 -0.68 22.75
N SER A 70 -15.83 -0.86 22.11
CA SER A 70 -17.14 -0.95 22.72
C SER A 70 -17.39 -2.39 23.18
N VAL A 71 -16.41 -3.03 23.83
CA VAL A 71 -16.71 -4.15 24.72
C VAL A 71 -17.37 -3.54 25.95
N THR A 72 -18.66 -3.33 25.76
CA THR A 72 -19.69 -3.07 26.73
C THR A 72 -19.37 -3.81 28.03
N HIS A 73 -18.86 -3.07 29.02
CA HIS A 73 -19.05 -3.38 30.43
C HIS A 73 -20.56 -3.33 30.69
N GLN A 74 -21.26 -4.43 30.45
CA GLN A 74 -22.56 -4.68 31.08
C GLN A 74 -22.34 -5.69 32.20
N ILE A 75 -22.26 -5.11 33.41
CA ILE A 75 -22.77 -5.55 34.72
C ILE A 75 -23.01 -7.04 34.90
#